data_AF-A0A0G0Q0C8-F1
#
_entry.id   AF-A0A0G0Q0C8-F1
#
_cell.length_a   1.000
_cell.length_b   1.000
_cell.length_c   1.000
_cell.angle_alpha   90.00
_cell.angle_beta   90.00
_cell.angle_gamma   90.00
#
_symmetry.space_group_name_H-M   'P 1'
#
loop_
_entity.id
_entity.type
_entity.pdbx_description
1 polymer ?
#
loop_
_entity_poly.entity_id
_entity_poly.type
_entity_poly.pdbx_seq_one_letter_code
_entity_poly.pdbx_strand_id
1 'polypeptide(L)'
;EIAICSADLARRVNIEPRVAMLSFSNFGSTKHLFSEKVKQATEIVKKKRPDIIIDGEMQADTAVVPEIIKSTYPFCEIKDGANVLIFPDLQSGNIAYKLMQRLGGAEAIGPILMGMKKSVHVLQREAEINDIVNMASIAVVDAQGNE
;
A
#
# COMPACT_ATOMS: atom_id res chain seq x y z
N GLU A 1 -4.10 -1.16 10.45
CA GLU A 1 -5.20 -1.88 9.78
C GLU A 1 -5.08 -1.79 8.27
N ILE A 2 -5.05 -0.59 7.67
CA ILE A 2 -4.89 -0.41 6.21
C ILE A 2 -3.75 -1.25 5.62
N ALA A 3 -2.56 -1.25 6.24
CA ALA A 3 -1.42 -2.08 5.80
C ALA A 3 -1.73 -3.58 5.76
N ILE A 4 -2.43 -4.09 6.78
CA ILE A 4 -2.81 -5.51 6.88
C ILE A 4 -3.83 -5.84 5.78
N CYS A 5 -4.89 -5.04 5.65
CA CYS A 5 -5.90 -5.25 4.62
C CYS A 5 -5.30 -5.17 3.20
N SER A 6 -4.36 -4.25 2.98
CA SER A 6 -3.69 -4.10 1.68
C SER A 6 -2.78 -5.30 1.37
N ALA A 7 -2.06 -5.82 2.37
CA ALA A 7 -1.26 -7.03 2.22
C ALA A 7 -2.12 -8.26 1.92
N ASP A 8 -3.24 -8.41 2.64
CA ASP A 8 -4.17 -9.53 2.42
C ASP A 8 -4.84 -9.42 1.03
N LEU A 9 -5.18 -8.22 0.55
CA LEU A 9 -5.67 -8.00 -0.81
C LEU A 9 -4.62 -8.39 -1.86
N ALA A 10 -3.35 -7.98 -1.68
CA ALA A 10 -2.27 -8.35 -2.59
C ALA A 10 -2.13 -9.89 -2.69
N ARG A 11 -2.20 -10.60 -1.56
CA ARG A 11 -2.17 -12.07 -1.55
C ARG A 11 -3.36 -12.68 -2.30
N ARG A 12 -4.57 -12.13 -2.15
CA ARG A 12 -5.78 -12.60 -2.86
C ARG A 12 -5.63 -12.49 -4.38
N VAL A 13 -4.86 -11.52 -4.88
CA VAL A 13 -4.54 -11.39 -6.31
C VAL A 13 -3.22 -12.07 -6.70
N ASN A 14 -2.74 -13.02 -5.88
CA ASN A 14 -1.52 -13.81 -6.07
C ASN A 14 -0.22 -12.99 -6.15
N ILE A 15 -0.16 -11.87 -5.42
CA ILE A 15 1.06 -11.06 -5.26
C ILE A 15 1.57 -11.23 -3.83
N GLU A 16 2.83 -11.65 -3.67
CA GLU A 16 3.46 -11.68 -2.34
C GLU A 16 3.72 -10.23 -1.86
N PRO A 17 3.08 -9.79 -0.76
CA PRO A 17 3.16 -8.40 -0.33
C PRO A 17 4.50 -8.07 0.33
N ARG A 18 5.13 -7.01 -0.15
CA ARG A 18 6.27 -6.32 0.47
C ARG A 18 5.82 -4.90 0.77
N VAL A 19 5.47 -4.66 2.02
CA VAL A 19 4.73 -3.47 2.46
C VAL A 19 5.69 -2.40 2.96
N ALA A 20 5.73 -1.25 2.30
CA ALA A 20 6.43 -0.07 2.81
C ALA A 20 5.45 0.90 3.48
N MET A 21 5.76 1.27 4.73
CA MET A 21 5.07 2.32 5.47
C MET A 21 5.73 3.67 5.17
N LEU A 22 5.10 4.46 4.30
CA LEU A 22 5.70 5.65 3.71
C LEU A 22 5.70 6.87 4.66
N SER A 23 6.76 7.65 4.56
CA SER A 23 6.98 8.90 5.28
C SER A 23 7.99 9.78 4.52
N PHE A 24 8.21 11.00 5.00
CA PHE A 24 9.32 11.83 4.53
C PHE A 24 10.63 11.54 5.28
N SER A 25 10.60 10.67 6.30
CA SER A 25 11.75 10.19 7.09
C SER A 25 12.10 8.76 6.68
N ASN A 26 13.38 8.39 6.83
CA ASN A 26 13.86 7.01 6.76
C ASN A 26 14.35 6.58 8.15
N PHE A 27 13.66 5.63 8.77
CA PHE A 27 14.10 4.94 10.00
C PHE A 27 14.66 5.87 11.09
N GLY A 28 13.98 6.99 11.35
CA GLY A 28 14.33 7.99 12.34
C GLY A 28 15.24 9.12 11.85
N SER A 29 15.53 9.21 10.55
CA SER A 29 16.37 10.28 9.98
C SER A 29 15.83 11.68 10.27
N THR A 30 14.52 11.83 10.39
CA THR A 30 13.88 13.09 10.83
C THR A 30 12.93 12.85 11.99
N LYS A 31 13.23 13.46 13.13
CA LYS A 31 12.36 13.43 14.32
C LYS A 31 11.18 14.38 14.13
N HIS A 32 10.00 13.81 13.92
CA HIS A 32 8.76 14.58 13.75
C HIS A 32 7.55 13.73 14.17
N LEU A 33 6.46 14.37 14.62
CA LEU A 33 5.26 13.65 15.05
C LEU A 33 4.66 12.77 13.94
N PHE A 34 4.74 13.22 12.69
CA PHE A 34 4.24 12.47 11.55
C PHE A 34 5.11 11.26 11.17
N SER A 35 6.44 11.35 11.31
CA SER A 35 7.32 10.18 11.09
C SER A 35 7.15 9.17 12.22
N GLU A 36 7.06 9.65 13.46
CA GLU A 36 6.82 8.80 14.63
C GLU A 36 5.47 8.07 14.55
N LYS A 37 4.41 8.73 14.07
CA LYS A 37 3.11 8.06 13.80
C LYS A 37 3.26 6.85 12.87
N VAL A 38 4.00 7.00 11.78
CA VAL A 38 4.19 5.92 10.78
C VAL A 38 5.04 4.79 11.37
N LYS A 39 6.11 5.14 12.10
CA LYS A 39 6.93 4.17 12.82
C LYS A 39 6.10 3.36 13.82
N GLN A 40 5.30 4.01 14.65
CA GLN A 40 4.41 3.34 15.60
C GLN A 40 3.40 2.43 14.90
N ALA A 41 2.82 2.87 13.79
CA ALA A 41 1.91 2.04 12.98
C ALA A 41 2.63 0.80 12.43
N THR A 42 3.88 0.93 11.99
CA THR A 42 4.71 -0.19 11.51
C THR A 42 4.93 -1.22 12.62
N GLU A 43 5.33 -0.77 13.82
CA GLU A 43 5.53 -1.64 14.98
C GLU A 43 4.25 -2.37 15.41
N ILE A 44 3.10 -1.70 15.34
CA ILE A 44 1.81 -2.33 15.64
C ILE A 44 1.51 -3.45 14.65
N VAL A 45 1.80 -3.25 13.36
CA VAL A 45 1.57 -4.29 12.34
C VAL A 45 2.52 -5.46 12.54
N LYS A 46 3.82 -5.22 12.73
CA LYS A 46 4.81 -6.27 13.00
C LYS A 46 4.41 -7.16 14.19
N LYS A 47 3.90 -6.54 15.26
CA LYS A 47 3.40 -7.28 16.45
C LYS A 47 2.13 -8.08 16.18
N LYS A 48 1.18 -7.53 15.43
CA LYS A 48 -0.13 -8.16 15.18
C LYS A 48 -0.09 -9.23 14.08
N ARG A 49 0.76 -9.04 13.07
CA ARG A 49 0.86 -9.85 11.85
C ARG A 49 2.35 -10.04 11.47
N PRO A 50 3.10 -10.84 12.25
CA PRO A 50 4.51 -11.09 11.98
C PRO A 50 4.75 -11.88 10.67
N ASP A 51 3.70 -12.41 10.05
CA ASP A 51 3.72 -13.08 8.75
C ASP A 51 3.79 -12.11 7.55
N ILE A 52 3.64 -10.80 7.76
CA ILE A 52 3.67 -9.81 6.68
C ILE A 52 5.09 -9.22 6.59
N ILE A 53 5.68 -9.29 5.40
CA ILE A 53 6.93 -8.56 5.11
C ILE A 53 6.61 -7.07 5.06
N ILE A 54 7.04 -6.33 6.09
CA ILE A 54 6.72 -4.92 6.26
C ILE A 54 7.87 -4.16 6.90
N ASP A 55 8.12 -2.94 6.43
CA ASP A 55 9.06 -2.02 7.08
C ASP A 55 8.65 -0.56 6.91
N GLY A 56 9.29 0.27 7.71
CA GLY A 56 9.18 1.72 7.69
C GLY A 56 9.38 2.31 9.10
N GLU A 57 9.23 3.61 9.26
CA GLU A 57 8.86 4.58 8.25
C GLU A 57 9.98 4.86 7.24
N MET A 58 9.63 5.00 5.95
CA MET A 58 10.63 5.25 4.90
C MET A 58 10.11 6.15 3.77
N GLN A 59 11.04 6.81 3.07
CA GLN A 59 10.79 7.59 1.87
C GLN A 59 10.45 6.68 0.68
N ALA A 60 9.74 7.26 -0.30
CA ALA A 60 9.23 6.51 -1.44
C ALA A 60 10.35 5.97 -2.35
N ASP A 61 11.42 6.73 -2.54
CA ASP A 61 12.60 6.31 -3.29
C ASP A 61 13.30 5.13 -2.60
N THR A 62 13.53 5.21 -1.28
CA THR A 62 14.04 4.08 -0.48
C THR A 62 13.13 2.86 -0.64
N ALA A 63 11.81 3.03 -0.60
CA ALA A 63 10.87 1.93 -0.69
C ALA A 63 10.91 1.18 -2.04
N VAL A 64 11.07 1.89 -3.16
CA VAL A 64 10.92 1.32 -4.50
C VAL A 64 12.24 1.03 -5.23
N VAL A 65 13.37 1.52 -4.72
CA VAL A 65 14.71 1.30 -5.29
C VAL A 65 15.49 0.30 -4.41
N PRO A 66 15.54 -1.00 -4.78
CA PRO A 66 16.17 -2.05 -3.98
C PRO A 66 17.64 -1.77 -3.64
N GLU A 67 18.35 -1.08 -4.52
CA GLU A 67 19.76 -0.73 -4.36
C GLU A 67 19.98 0.16 -3.12
N ILE A 68 19.09 1.14 -2.88
CA ILE A 68 19.15 2.03 -1.71
C ILE A 68 18.95 1.22 -0.42
N ILE A 69 18.01 0.28 -0.42
CA ILE A 69 17.75 -0.61 0.71
C ILE A 69 18.98 -1.47 1.00
N LYS A 70 19.52 -2.11 -0.03
CA LYS A 70 20.67 -3.03 0.10
C LYS A 70 21.93 -2.29 0.57
N SER A 71 22.17 -1.07 0.10
CA SER A 71 23.36 -0.30 0.47
C SER A 71 23.25 0.37 1.85
N THR A 72 22.10 0.95 2.17
CA THR A 72 21.97 1.90 3.29
C THR A 72 21.22 1.29 4.47
N TYR A 73 20.31 0.35 4.20
CA TYR A 73 19.42 -0.24 5.21
C TYR A 73 19.45 -1.78 5.16
N PRO A 74 20.61 -2.42 5.40
CA PRO A 74 20.79 -3.87 5.29
C PRO A 74 19.99 -4.67 6.32
N PHE A 75 19.36 -4.02 7.30
CA PHE A 75 18.42 -4.65 8.24
C PHE A 75 16.97 -4.71 7.71
N CYS A 76 16.61 -3.92 6.69
CA CYS A 76 15.25 -3.86 6.14
C CYS A 76 14.87 -5.19 5.47
N GLU A 77 13.70 -5.73 5.77
CA GLU A 77 13.14 -6.98 5.27
C GLU A 77 12.71 -6.88 3.79
N ILE A 78 12.38 -5.67 3.31
CA ILE A 78 11.91 -5.42 1.94
C ILE A 78 13.09 -5.36 0.94
N LYS A 79 13.86 -6.44 0.84
CA LYS A 79 15.11 -6.45 0.05
C LYS A 79 14.94 -6.18 -1.44
N ASP A 80 13.82 -6.61 -2.02
CA ASP A 80 13.57 -6.53 -3.46
C ASP A 80 12.65 -5.35 -3.82
N GLY A 81 12.56 -4.35 -2.94
CA GLY A 81 11.69 -3.20 -3.12
C GLY A 81 10.23 -3.51 -2.81
N ALA A 82 9.50 -2.49 -2.39
CA ALA A 82 8.10 -2.60 -1.99
C ALA A 82 7.18 -2.65 -3.21
N ASN A 83 6.13 -3.47 -3.10
CA ASN A 83 5.04 -3.52 -4.09
C ASN A 83 3.68 -3.13 -3.46
N VAL A 84 3.64 -2.91 -2.14
CA VAL A 84 2.49 -2.34 -1.43
C VAL A 84 2.95 -1.09 -0.70
N LEU A 85 2.39 0.06 -1.07
CA LEU A 85 2.80 1.37 -0.57
C LEU A 85 1.71 1.96 0.33
N ILE A 86 1.99 2.10 1.62
CA ILE A 86 1.04 2.62 2.61
C ILE A 86 1.37 4.08 2.90
N PHE A 87 0.49 4.97 2.46
CA PHE A 87 0.64 6.41 2.65
C PHE A 87 0.22 6.84 4.08
N PRO A 88 0.86 7.89 4.64
CA PRO A 88 0.58 8.34 6.00
C PRO A 88 -0.80 8.99 6.16
N ASP A 89 -1.39 9.48 5.06
CA ASP A 89 -2.69 10.16 5.03
C ASP A 89 -3.29 10.17 3.61
N LEU A 90 -4.53 10.67 3.50
CA LEU A 90 -5.26 10.75 2.24
C LEU A 90 -4.66 11.76 1.25
N GLN A 91 -4.06 12.85 1.73
CA GLN A 91 -3.48 13.88 0.87
C GLN A 91 -2.33 13.28 0.06
N SER A 92 -1.36 12.70 0.77
CA SER A 92 -0.20 12.03 0.18
C SER A 92 -0.60 10.87 -0.74
N GLY A 93 -1.53 10.02 -0.32
CA GLY A 93 -2.03 8.94 -1.16
C GLY A 93 -2.71 9.42 -2.45
N ASN A 94 -3.64 10.39 -2.34
CA ASN A 94 -4.40 10.90 -3.48
C ASN A 94 -3.52 11.61 -4.51
N ILE A 95 -2.60 12.46 -4.03
CA ILE A 95 -1.67 13.18 -4.89
C ILE A 95 -0.76 12.18 -5.61
N ALA A 96 -0.18 11.21 -4.88
CA ALA A 96 0.79 10.28 -5.44
C ALA A 96 0.20 9.39 -6.56
N TYR A 97 -0.95 8.74 -6.33
CA TYR A 97 -1.50 7.85 -7.36
C TYR A 97 -1.96 8.63 -8.60
N LYS A 98 -2.50 9.85 -8.44
CA LYS A 98 -2.90 10.68 -9.58
C LYS A 98 -1.69 11.17 -10.38
N LEU A 99 -0.59 11.53 -9.72
CA LEU A 99 0.66 11.87 -10.40
C LEU A 99 1.23 10.67 -11.14
N MET A 100 1.21 9.48 -10.52
CA MET A 100 1.66 8.24 -11.16
C MET A 100 0.82 7.89 -12.39
N GLN A 101 -0.50 8.10 -12.33
CA GLN A 101 -1.40 7.91 -13.45
C GLN A 101 -1.15 8.91 -14.58
N ARG A 102 -1.05 10.21 -14.27
CA ARG A 102 -0.99 11.28 -15.27
C ARG A 102 0.39 11.53 -15.86
N LEU A 103 1.45 11.35 -15.06
CA LEU A 103 2.83 11.59 -15.47
C LEU A 103 3.61 10.29 -15.65
N GLY A 104 3.36 9.28 -14.81
CA GLY A 104 4.04 8.00 -14.87
C GLY A 104 3.47 7.01 -15.89
N GLY A 105 2.31 7.33 -16.49
CA GLY A 105 1.63 6.46 -17.46
C GLY A 105 1.07 5.17 -16.85
N ALA A 106 0.95 5.11 -15.52
CA ALA A 106 0.38 3.94 -14.85
C ALA A 106 -1.13 3.89 -15.06
N GLU A 107 -1.66 2.68 -15.22
CA GLU A 107 -3.11 2.45 -15.15
C GLU A 107 -3.54 2.38 -13.69
N ALA A 108 -4.60 3.12 -13.34
CA ALA A 108 -5.13 3.15 -11.99
C ALA A 108 -6.45 2.38 -11.94
N ILE A 109 -6.49 1.28 -11.21
CA ILE A 109 -7.71 0.50 -10.98
C ILE A 109 -8.21 0.79 -9.56
N GLY A 110 -9.43 1.31 -9.44
CA GLY A 110 -10.06 1.59 -8.15
C GLY A 110 -11.02 2.79 -8.18
N PRO A 111 -11.48 3.24 -6.99
CA PRO A 111 -11.06 2.83 -5.66
C PRO A 111 -11.63 1.48 -5.22
N ILE A 112 -10.77 0.57 -4.75
CA ILE A 112 -11.17 -0.70 -4.13
C ILE A 112 -11.38 -0.48 -2.64
N LEU A 113 -12.59 -0.76 -2.15
CA LEU A 113 -12.88 -0.72 -0.73
C LEU A 113 -12.44 -2.02 -0.07
N MET A 114 -11.81 -1.91 1.10
CA MET A 114 -11.30 -3.03 1.89
C MET A 114 -11.84 -2.97 3.32
N GLY A 115 -11.90 -4.13 3.99
CA GLY A 115 -12.33 -4.24 5.39
C GLY A 115 -13.85 -4.29 5.59
N MET A 116 -14.62 -4.48 4.52
CA MET A 116 -16.08 -4.63 4.57
C MET A 116 -16.46 -6.08 4.87
N LYS A 117 -17.60 -6.30 5.55
CA LYS A 117 -18.13 -7.66 5.83
C LYS A 117 -18.65 -8.39 4.58
N LYS A 118 -18.99 -7.64 3.53
CA LYS A 118 -19.45 -8.14 2.24
C LYS A 118 -18.81 -7.31 1.13
N SER A 119 -18.73 -7.88 -0.08
CA SER A 119 -18.19 -7.15 -1.23
C SER A 119 -19.07 -5.96 -1.59
N VAL A 120 -18.51 -4.76 -1.42
CA VAL A 120 -19.13 -3.48 -1.75
C VAL A 120 -18.05 -2.55 -2.26
N HIS A 121 -18.25 -1.99 -3.45
CA HIS A 121 -17.33 -1.03 -4.05
C HIS A 121 -18.09 0.20 -4.55
N VAL A 122 -17.38 1.32 -4.66
CA VAL A 122 -17.95 2.60 -5.09
C VAL A 122 -17.23 3.04 -6.35
N LEU A 123 -18.02 3.46 -7.34
CA LEU A 123 -17.53 4.04 -8.59
C LEU A 123 -17.63 5.56 -8.55
N GLN A 124 -16.72 6.23 -9.24
CA GLN A 124 -16.83 7.66 -9.48
C GLN A 124 -17.92 7.93 -10.52
N ARG A 125 -18.57 9.10 -10.44
CA ARG A 125 -19.62 9.49 -11.39
C ARG A 125 -19.12 9.54 -12.84
N GLU A 126 -17.83 9.81 -13.01
CA GLU A 126 -17.15 9.95 -14.31
C GLU A 126 -16.37 8.68 -14.70
N ALA A 127 -16.66 7.53 -14.08
CA ALA A 127 -15.99 6.27 -14.37
C ALA A 127 -16.20 5.84 -15.83
N GLU A 128 -15.14 5.37 -16.48
CA GLU A 128 -15.22 4.82 -17.83
C GLU A 128 -15.82 3.40 -17.81
N ILE A 129 -16.26 2.91 -18.97
CA ILE A 129 -16.83 1.56 -19.09
C ILE A 129 -15.85 0.50 -18.55
N ASN A 130 -14.56 0.66 -18.84
CA ASN A 130 -13.52 -0.25 -18.37
C ASN A 130 -13.40 -0.25 -16.83
N ASP A 131 -13.54 0.91 -16.18
CA ASP A 131 -13.52 1.01 -14.72
C ASP A 131 -14.68 0.23 -14.10
N ILE A 132 -15.86 0.33 -14.70
CA ILE A 132 -17.06 -0.40 -14.23
C ILE A 132 -16.85 -1.91 -14.35
N VAL A 133 -16.33 -2.39 -15.49
CA VAL A 133 -16.07 -3.82 -15.73
C VAL A 133 -14.98 -4.35 -14.79
N ASN A 134 -13.90 -3.59 -14.60
CA ASN A 134 -12.82 -3.95 -13.68
C ASN A 134 -13.33 -4.03 -12.24
N MET A 135 -14.09 -3.04 -11.78
CA MET A 135 -14.64 -3.04 -10.42
C MET A 135 -15.69 -4.12 -10.18
N ALA A 136 -16.51 -4.44 -11.19
CA ALA A 136 -17.44 -5.57 -11.12
C ALA A 136 -16.70 -6.90 -11.01
N SER A 137 -15.60 -7.06 -11.76
CA SER A 137 -14.76 -8.26 -11.70
C SER A 137 -14.11 -8.43 -10.33
N ILE A 138 -13.58 -7.33 -9.76
CA ILE A 138 -13.03 -7.32 -8.41
C ILE A 138 -14.10 -7.67 -7.38
N ALA A 139 -15.32 -7.13 -7.51
CA ALA A 139 -16.42 -7.42 -6.60
C ALA A 139 -16.80 -8.91 -6.58
N VAL A 140 -16.82 -9.56 -7.75
CA VAL A 140 -17.11 -11.00 -7.86
C VAL A 140 -16.04 -11.83 -7.15
N VAL A 141 -14.76 -11.53 -7.38
CA VAL A 141 -13.64 -12.23 -6.73
C VAL A 141 -13.68 -12.03 -5.21
N ASP A 142 -13.91 -10.80 -4.75
CA ASP A 142 -14.00 -10.51 -3.32
C ASP A 142 -15.22 -11.19 -2.66
N ALA A 143 -16.35 -11.30 -3.36
CA ALA A 143 -17.52 -12.03 -2.87
C ALA A 143 -17.26 -13.54 -2.70
N GLN A 144 -16.47 -14.14 -3.60
CA GLN A 144 -16.09 -15.55 -3.52
C GLN A 144 -15.09 -15.84 -2.39
N GLY A 145 -14.20 -14.90 -2.08
CA GLY A 145 -13.20 -15.05 -1.01
C GLY A 145 -13.71 -14.79 0.42
N ASN A 146 -15.00 -14.48 0.58
CA ASN A 146 -15.67 -14.19 1.86
C ASN A 146 -16.63 -15.31 2.31
N GLU A 147 -16.52 -16.52 1.75
CA GLU A 147 -17.10 -17.76 2.32
C GLU A 147 -16.29 -18.25 3.53
#